data_AF-A0A2V6FD67-F1
#
_entry.id   AF-A0A2V6FD67-F1
#
_cell.length_a   1.000
_cell.length_b   1.000
_cell.length_c   1.000
_cell.angle_alpha   90.00
_cell.angle_beta   90.00
_cell.angle_gamma   90.00
#
_symmetry.space_group_name_H-M   'P 1'
#
loop_
_entity.id
_entity.type
_entity.pdbx_description
1 polymer ?
#
loop_
_entity_poly.entity_id
_entity_poly.type
_entity_poly.pdbx_seq_one_letter_code
_entity_poly.pdbx_strand_id
1 'polypeptide(L)' 'MSAKHQTFYVEKTERGWVVRTDANDDHLGPYSNWERAMTMALIFARDNQPSQVKVQTGPESWRVQYTFDARERMSA' A
#
# COMPACT_ATOMS: atom_id res chain seq x y z
N MET A 1 19.81 1.39 13.01
CA MET A 1 18.48 0.77 12.81
C MET A 1 18.00 1.12 11.41
N SER A 2 17.62 0.14 10.60
CA SER A 2 17.13 0.38 9.23
C SER A 2 15.61 0.48 9.26
N ALA A 3 15.05 1.55 8.69
CA ALA A 3 13.60 1.72 8.58
C ALA A 3 13.04 0.67 7.60
N LYS A 4 11.99 -0.05 8.00
CA LYS A 4 11.31 -0.97 7.09
C LYS A 4 10.46 -0.14 6.13
N HIS A 5 10.55 -0.45 4.85
CA HIS A 5 9.75 0.17 3.80
C HIS A 5 8.84 -0.89 3.20
N GLN A 6 7.60 -0.51 2.93
CA GLN A 6 6.67 -1.30 2.14
C GLN A 6 5.92 -0.40 1.17
N THR A 7 5.56 -0.97 0.04
CA THR A 7 4.93 -0.27 -1.08
C THR A 7 3.70 -1.03 -1.53
N PHE A 8 2.57 -0.34 -1.61
CA PHE A 8 1.39 -0.82 -2.31
C PHE A 8 1.33 -0.23 -3.73
N TYR A 9 1.05 -1.07 -4.71
CA TYR A 9 0.90 -0.71 -6.12
C TYR A 9 -0.54 -0.94 -6.55
N VAL A 10 -1.15 0.03 -7.22
CA VAL A 10 -2.48 -0.14 -7.82
C VAL A 10 -2.30 -0.39 -9.31
N GLU A 11 -2.70 -1.58 -9.76
CA GLU A 11 -2.51 -2.06 -11.13
C GLU A 11 -3.84 -2.46 -11.77
N LYS A 12 -3.99 -2.20 -13.08
CA LYS A 12 -5.12 -2.69 -13.86
C LYS A 12 -4.79 -4.07 -14.42
N THR A 13 -5.68 -5.03 -14.17
CA THR A 13 -5.63 -6.39 -14.73
C THR A 13 -6.84 -6.63 -15.64
N GLU A 14 -6.85 -7.77 -16.33
CA GLU A 14 -8.01 -8.21 -17.13
C GLU A 14 -9.29 -8.38 -16.29
N ARG A 15 -9.16 -8.64 -14.98
CA ARG A 15 -10.29 -8.90 -14.07
C ARG A 15 -10.72 -7.68 -13.25
N GLY A 16 -10.04 -6.53 -13.42
CA GLY A 16 -10.28 -5.32 -12.65
C GLY A 16 -9.00 -4.76 -12.03
N TRP A 17 -9.15 -3.88 -11.04
CA TRP A 17 -8.05 -3.19 -10.37
C TRP A 17 -7.57 -3.97 -9.15
N VAL A 18 -6.27 -4.15 -8.98
CA VAL A 18 -5.69 -4.88 -7.85
C VAL A 18 -4.74 -3.99 -7.06
N VAL A 19 -4.56 -4.28 -5.78
CA VAL A 19 -3.50 -3.70 -4.95
C VAL A 19 -2.47 -4.77 -4.68
N ARG A 20 -1.22 -4.60 -5.13
CA ARG A 20 -0.09 -5.50 -4.88
C ARG A 20 0.82 -4.91 -3.82
N THR A 21 1.56 -5.74 -3.10
CA THR A 21 2.60 -5.30 -2.16
C THR A 21 3.98 -5.77 -2.61
N ASP A 22 5.02 -4.98 -2.35
CA ASP A 22 6.41 -5.41 -2.53
C ASP A 22 6.86 -6.49 -1.54
N ALA A 23 6.12 -6.70 -0.45
CA ALA A 23 6.49 -7.63 0.60
C ALA A 23 6.05 -9.09 0.35
N ASN A 24 4.97 -9.30 -0.41
CA ASN A 24 4.34 -10.60 -0.67
C ASN A 24 3.82 -10.65 -2.12
N ASP A 25 3.77 -11.85 -2.72
CA ASP A 25 3.13 -12.08 -4.03
C ASP A 25 1.59 -11.97 -3.99
N ASP A 26 1.01 -11.76 -2.81
CA ASP A 26 -0.43 -11.58 -2.62
C ASP A 26 -0.90 -10.21 -3.16
N HIS A 27 -2.14 -10.22 -3.66
CA HIS A 27 -2.82 -9.04 -4.14
C HIS A 27 -4.23 -8.95 -3.55
N LEU A 28 -4.72 -7.72 -3.38
CA LEU A 28 -6.06 -7.44 -2.90
C LEU A 28 -6.97 -7.04 -4.06
N GLY A 29 -8.22 -7.46 -4.01
CA GLY A 29 -9.20 -7.26 -5.09
C GLY A 29 -9.49 -8.58 -5.83
N PRO A 30 -9.93 -8.53 -7.10
CA PRO A 30 -10.06 -7.33 -7.94
C PRO A 30 -11.18 -6.38 -7.50
N TYR A 31 -10.97 -5.09 -7.74
CA TYR A 31 -11.90 -4.00 -7.52
C TYR A 31 -12.47 -3.50 -8.85
N SER A 32 -13.73 -3.06 -8.81
CA SER A 32 -14.47 -2.62 -10.00
C SER A 32 -13.97 -1.31 -10.61
N ASN A 33 -13.32 -0.45 -9.83
CA ASN A 33 -12.76 0.81 -10.31
C ASN A 33 -11.45 1.17 -9.59
N TRP A 34 -10.72 2.10 -10.19
CA TRP A 34 -9.42 2.55 -9.73
C TRP A 34 -9.48 3.25 -8.37
N GLU A 35 -10.47 4.13 -8.19
CA GLU A 35 -10.69 4.89 -6.95
C GLU A 35 -10.84 3.97 -5.75
N ARG A 36 -11.62 2.88 -5.89
CA ARG A 36 -11.80 1.89 -4.83
C ARG A 36 -10.50 1.17 -4.51
N ALA A 37 -9.71 0.80 -5.52
CA ALA A 37 -8.40 0.18 -5.29
C ALA A 37 -7.45 1.13 -4.55
N MET A 38 -7.43 2.42 -4.91
CA MET A 38 -6.66 3.45 -4.20
C MET A 38 -7.11 3.62 -2.74
N THR A 39 -8.41 3.70 -2.49
CA THR A 39 -8.97 3.80 -1.13
C THR A 39 -8.55 2.61 -0.30
N MET A 40 -8.64 1.39 -0.84
CA MET A 40 -8.24 0.18 -0.13
C MET A 40 -6.73 0.19 0.16
N ALA A 41 -5.88 0.57 -0.79
CA ALA A 41 -4.43 0.69 -0.55
C ALA A 41 -4.10 1.67 0.59
N LEU A 42 -4.82 2.78 0.71
CA LEU A 42 -4.65 3.74 1.81
C LEU A 42 -5.14 3.18 3.15
N ILE A 43 -6.26 2.46 3.17
CA ILE A 43 -6.77 1.78 4.38
C ILE A 43 -5.74 0.75 4.87
N PHE A 44 -5.25 -0.12 3.98
CA PHE A 44 -4.25 -1.11 4.36
C PHE A 44 -2.94 -0.47 4.81
N ALA A 45 -2.50 0.62 4.17
CA ALA A 45 -1.33 1.37 4.64
C ALA A 45 -1.58 1.93 6.05
N ARG A 46 -2.76 2.49 6.33
CA ARG A 46 -3.12 3.03 7.65
C ARG A 46 -3.18 1.94 8.73
N ASP A 47 -3.74 0.77 8.41
CA ASP A 47 -3.88 -0.35 9.38
C ASP A 47 -2.53 -0.88 9.84
N ASN A 48 -1.48 -0.70 9.04
CA ASN A 48 -0.11 -1.02 9.41
C ASN A 48 0.55 0.00 10.35
N GLN A 49 -0.13 1.12 10.68
CA GLN A 49 0.34 2.18 11.57
C GLN A 49 1.76 2.70 11.23
N PRO A 50 2.03 3.11 9.98
CA PRO A 50 3.34 3.62 9.59
C PRO A 50 3.64 4.98 10.23
N SER A 51 4.92 5.27 10.42
CA SER A 51 5.37 6.61 10.85
C SER A 51 5.23 7.64 9.73
N GLN A 52 5.32 7.18 8.46
CA GLN A 52 5.16 8.03 7.30
C GLN A 52 4.44 7.31 6.16
N VAL A 53 3.57 8.04 5.47
CA VAL A 53 2.93 7.63 4.21
C VAL A 53 3.28 8.63 3.11
N LYS A 54 3.70 8.13 1.96
CA LYS A 54 3.96 8.90 0.73
C LYS A 54 3.12 8.30 -0.40
N VAL A 55 2.32 9.15 -1.03
CA VAL A 55 1.52 8.77 -2.20
C VAL A 55 2.23 9.31 -3.45
N GLN A 56 2.40 8.46 -4.46
CA GLN A 56 2.96 8.83 -5.75
C GLN A 56 1.96 8.51 -6.84
N THR A 57 1.69 9.52 -7.67
CA THR A 57 0.70 9.47 -8.74
C THR A 57 1.35 9.83 -10.06
N GLY A 58 1.14 9.03 -11.10
CA GLY A 58 1.55 9.28 -12.47
C GLY A 58 0.53 8.75 -13.46
N PRO A 59 0.67 9.08 -14.75
CA PRO A 59 -0.29 8.68 -15.79
C PRO A 59 -0.51 7.16 -15.90
N GLU A 60 0.52 6.38 -15.57
CA GLU A 60 0.51 4.91 -15.69
C GLU A 60 0.71 4.19 -14.36
N SER A 61 0.92 4.93 -13.27
CA SER A 61 1.23 4.32 -11.98
C SER A 61 0.65 5.09 -10.81
N TRP A 62 0.10 4.34 -9.86
CA TRP A 62 -0.31 4.88 -8.58
C TRP A 62 0.21 3.95 -7.49
N ARG A 63 0.96 4.49 -6.52
CA ARG A 63 1.54 3.71 -5.42
C ARG A 63 1.54 4.45 -4.10
N VAL A 64 1.44 3.69 -3.01
CA VAL A 64 1.58 4.16 -1.62
C VAL A 64 2.82 3.55 -1.03
N GLN A 65 3.82 4.37 -0.74
CA GLN A 65 5.00 3.97 0.03
C GLN A 65 4.76 4.33 1.48
N TYR A 66 5.07 3.43 2.39
CA TYR A 66 4.99 3.71 3.82
C TYR A 66 6.22 3.19 4.55
N THR A 67 6.62 3.96 5.55
CA THR A 67 7.83 3.75 6.34
C THR A 67 7.43 3.45 7.77
N PHE A 68 8.07 2.46 8.38
CA PHE A 68 7.94 2.14 9.79
C PHE A 68 9.17 2.68 10.53
N ASP A 69 8.95 3.53 11.53
CA ASP A 69 9.97 3.79 12.54
C ASP A 69 10.04 2.57 13.46
N ALA A 70 11.26 2.14 13.81
CA ALA A 70 11.48 1.13 14.85
C ALA A 70 11.16 1.67 16.26
N ARG A 71 10.25 2.65 16.39
CA ARG A 71 9.70 3.05 17.69
C ARG A 71 8.78 1.95 18.16
N GLU A 72 9.43 0.98 18.79
CA GLU A 72 8.92 0.15 19.87
C GLU A 72 7.42 -0.08 19.83
N ARG A 73 7.01 -1.20 19.22
CA ARG A 73 5.89 -1.96 19.80
C ARG A 73 6.36 -2.54 21.15
N MET A 74 6.60 -1.67 22.12
CA MET A 74 6.55 -1.98 23.54
C MET A 74 5.35 -1.23 24.10
N SER A 75 4.18 -1.87 24.02
CA SER A 75 2.97 -1.55 24.78
C SER A 75 1.97 -2.66 24.45
N ALA A 76 1.37 -3.43 25.35
CA ALA A 76 1.58 -3.76 26.76
C ALA A 76 0.89 -5.13 26.93
#